data_AF-V4B1G1-F1
#
_entry.id   AF-V4B1G1-F1
#
_cell.length_a   1.000
_cell.length_b   1.000
_cell.length_c   1.000
_cell.angle_alpha   90.00
_cell.angle_beta   90.00
_cell.angle_gamma   90.00
#
_symmetry.space_group_name_H-M   'P 1'
#
loop_
_entity.id
_entity.type
_entity.pdbx_description
1 polymer ?
#
loop_
_entity_poly.entity_id
_entity_poly.type
_entity_poly.pdbx_seq_one_letter_code
_entity_poly.pdbx_strand_id
1 'polypeptide(L)'
;ENRPSLLLSHHFIRYFGDLSGGQVLKYKMRKRFQLSENDDNGLQFYEFKNIENSNKFMKFYINRMNGLEMSSSTYNEVLEEARNVFQLNIDL
;
A
#
# COMPACT_ATOMS: atom_id res chain seq x y z
N GLU A 1 11.70 15.00 16.57
CA GLU A 1 10.30 15.12 17.00
C GLU A 1 9.48 13.96 16.46
N ASN A 2 8.40 13.61 17.15
CA ASN A 2 7.47 12.57 16.70
C ASN A 2 6.37 13.20 15.84
N ARG A 3 6.23 12.77 14.57
CA ARG A 3 5.29 13.33 13.59
C ARG A 3 4.30 12.24 13.10
N PRO A 4 3.31 11.86 13.92
CA PRO A 4 2.44 10.72 13.63
C PRO A 4 1.54 10.92 12.39
N SER A 5 1.23 12.17 12.02
CA SER A 5 0.46 12.49 10.81
C SER A 5 1.13 11.95 9.53
N LEU A 6 2.47 11.93 9.50
CA LEU A 6 3.26 11.48 8.35
C LEU A 6 3.18 9.97 8.11
N LEU A 7 2.74 9.20 9.11
CA LEU A 7 2.50 7.77 8.96
C LEU A 7 1.46 7.49 7.86
N LEU A 8 0.55 8.44 7.60
CA LEU A 8 -0.43 8.34 6.52
C LEU A 8 0.24 8.09 5.16
N SER A 9 1.34 8.79 4.87
CA SER A 9 2.08 8.66 3.61
C SER A 9 2.72 7.29 3.45
N HIS A 10 3.39 6.82 4.51
CA HIS A 10 3.99 5.48 4.56
C HIS A 10 2.95 4.38 4.38
N HIS A 11 1.84 4.48 5.13
CA HIS A 11 0.76 3.50 5.09
C HIS A 11 0.08 3.50 3.72
N PHE A 12 -0.24 4.67 3.16
CA PHE A 12 -0.86 4.76 1.84
C PHE A 12 0.02 4.14 0.77
N ILE A 13 1.29 4.54 0.66
CA ILE A 13 2.15 4.12 -0.46
C ILE A 13 2.39 2.61 -0.43
N ARG A 14 2.66 2.04 0.75
CA ARG A 14 2.89 0.60 0.89
C ARG A 14 1.60 -0.19 0.65
N TYR A 15 0.60 -0.02 1.50
CA TYR A 15 -0.56 -0.92 1.49
C TYR A 15 -1.48 -0.70 0.28
N PHE A 16 -1.60 0.54 -0.22
CA PHE A 16 -2.32 0.77 -1.47
C PHE A 16 -1.56 0.14 -2.65
N GLY A 17 -0.23 0.22 -2.65
CA GLY A 17 0.62 -0.46 -3.63
C GLY A 17 0.47 -1.98 -3.60
N ASP A 18 0.49 -2.58 -2.41
CA ASP A 18 0.38 -4.04 -2.24
C ASP A 18 -1.00 -4.59 -2.68
N LEU A 19 -2.07 -3.81 -2.44
CA LEU A 19 -3.44 -4.12 -2.89
C LEU A 19 -3.68 -3.85 -4.39
N SER A 20 -2.78 -3.11 -5.04
CA SER A 20 -2.85 -2.77 -6.47
C SER A 20 -1.73 -3.47 -7.25
N GLY A 21 -0.59 -2.81 -7.44
CA GLY A 21 0.57 -3.33 -8.16
C GLY A 21 1.14 -4.62 -7.58
N GLY A 22 1.06 -4.81 -6.26
CA GLY A 22 1.50 -6.03 -5.58
C GLY A 22 0.77 -7.27 -6.08
N GLN A 23 -0.51 -7.18 -6.43
CA GLN A 23 -1.26 -8.30 -7.01
C GLN A 23 -0.76 -8.69 -8.39
N VAL A 24 -0.32 -7.72 -9.19
CA VAL A 24 0.33 -7.98 -10.49
C VAL A 24 1.69 -8.63 -10.28
N LEU A 25 2.46 -8.19 -9.28
CA LEU A 25 3.74 -8.80 -8.93
C LEU A 25 3.56 -10.25 -8.45
N LYS A 26 2.61 -10.52 -7.56
CA LYS A 26 2.23 -11.87 -7.13
C LYS A 26 1.97 -12.80 -8.32
N TYR A 27 1.11 -12.37 -9.27
CA TYR A 27 0.82 -13.13 -10.47
C TYR A 27 2.08 -13.40 -11.31
N LYS A 28 2.93 -12.38 -11.52
CA LYS A 28 4.18 -12.52 -12.26
C LYS A 28 5.16 -13.48 -11.58
N MET A 29 5.29 -13.42 -10.26
CA MET A 29 6.18 -14.28 -9.49
C MET A 29 5.72 -15.73 -9.51
N ARG A 30 4.42 -15.99 -9.32
CA ARG A 30 3.84 -17.33 -9.45
C ARG A 30 4.19 -17.96 -10.79
N LYS A 31 3.94 -17.23 -11.88
CA LYS A 31 4.22 -17.68 -13.24
C LYS A 31 5.72 -17.88 -13.49
N ARG A 32 6.57 -16.94 -13.04
CA ARG A 32 8.02 -17.00 -13.27
C ARG A 32 8.67 -18.19 -12.56
N PHE A 33 8.25 -18.48 -11.33
CA PHE A 33 8.83 -19.52 -10.50
C PHE A 33 8.03 -20.84 -10.52
N GLN A 34 6.98 -20.93 -11.34
CA GLN A 34 6.15 -22.12 -11.49
C GLN A 34 5.59 -22.61 -10.14
N LEU A 35 5.20 -21.67 -9.29
CA LEU A 35 4.61 -21.98 -7.99
C LEU A 35 3.21 -22.55 -8.19
N SER A 36 2.81 -23.46 -7.30
CA SER A 36 1.49 -24.09 -7.33
C SER A 36 0.38 -23.04 -7.24
N GLU A 37 -0.67 -23.19 -8.04
CA GLU A 37 -1.86 -22.33 -7.93
C GLU A 37 -2.69 -22.64 -6.67
N ASN A 38 -2.48 -23.82 -6.08
CA ASN A 38 -3.20 -24.28 -4.88
C ASN A 38 -2.43 -24.01 -3.59
N ASP A 39 -1.26 -23.37 -3.67
CA ASP A 39 -0.40 -23.09 -2.52
C ASP A 39 0.31 -21.74 -2.70
N ASP A 40 0.06 -20.83 -1.77
CA ASP A 40 0.65 -19.49 -1.76
C ASP A 40 2.01 -19.44 -1.05
N ASN A 41 2.65 -20.58 -0.80
CA ASN A 41 3.99 -20.64 -0.23
C ASN A 41 5.01 -19.83 -1.05
N GLY A 42 5.63 -18.83 -0.42
CA GLY A 42 6.54 -17.87 -1.05
C GLY A 42 5.86 -16.59 -1.56
N LEU A 43 4.52 -16.49 -1.49
CA LEU A 43 3.74 -15.34 -1.94
C LEU A 43 2.82 -14.78 -0.84
N GLN A 44 2.93 -15.26 0.41
CA GLN A 44 2.01 -14.93 1.50
C GLN A 44 1.93 -13.43 1.81
N PHE A 45 2.98 -12.65 1.53
CA PHE A 45 2.98 -11.20 1.67
C PHE A 45 1.88 -10.52 0.83
N TYR A 46 1.54 -11.09 -0.32
CA TYR A 46 0.51 -10.58 -1.21
C TYR A 46 -0.88 -11.21 -0.95
N GLU A 47 -1.04 -12.00 0.11
CA GLU A 47 -2.32 -12.60 0.51
C GLU A 47 -3.05 -11.77 1.56
N PHE A 48 -4.24 -11.29 1.21
CA PHE A 48 -5.08 -10.48 2.09
C PHE A 48 -6.36 -11.24 2.46
N LYS A 49 -6.25 -12.28 3.28
CA LYS A 49 -7.36 -13.21 3.62
C LYS A 49 -8.59 -12.53 4.22
N ASN A 50 -8.42 -11.37 4.84
CA ASN A 50 -9.50 -10.60 5.47
C ASN A 50 -10.08 -9.52 4.54
N ILE A 51 -9.61 -9.44 3.29
CA ILE A 51 -10.08 -8.49 2.27
C ILE A 51 -10.69 -9.31 1.13
N GLU A 52 -12.02 -9.44 1.14
CA GLU A 52 -12.75 -10.19 0.11
C GLU A 52 -12.67 -9.55 -1.29
N ASN A 53 -12.60 -8.22 -1.33
CA ASN A 53 -12.55 -7.47 -2.59
C ASN A 53 -11.62 -6.26 -2.47
N SER A 54 -10.44 -6.36 -3.08
CA SER A 54 -9.39 -5.33 -3.01
C SER A 54 -9.87 -3.99 -3.56
N ASN A 55 -10.64 -3.96 -4.64
CA ASN A 55 -11.14 -2.71 -5.22
C ASN A 55 -12.13 -2.00 -4.29
N LYS A 56 -13.04 -2.76 -3.66
CA LYS A 56 -13.98 -2.22 -2.66
C LYS A 56 -13.22 -1.69 -1.44
N PHE A 57 -12.22 -2.43 -0.96
CA PHE A 57 -11.41 -2.03 0.17
C PHE A 57 -10.57 -0.79 -0.13
N MET A 58 -9.94 -0.69 -1.30
CA MET A 58 -9.17 0.50 -1.71
C MET A 58 -10.06 1.75 -1.77
N LYS A 59 -11.28 1.64 -2.30
CA LYS A 59 -12.25 2.75 -2.28
C LYS A 59 -12.63 3.16 -0.85
N PHE A 60 -12.92 2.18 0.00
CA PHE A 60 -13.19 2.41 1.42
C PHE A 60 -12.00 3.12 2.09
N TYR A 61 -10.78 2.64 1.85
CA TYR A 61 -9.56 3.19 2.41
C TYR A 61 -9.34 4.65 1.99
N ILE A 62 -9.48 4.98 0.69
CA ILE A 62 -9.40 6.37 0.19
C ILE A 62 -10.46 7.24 0.85
N ASN A 63 -11.71 6.77 0.96
CA ASN A 63 -12.78 7.53 1.61
C ASN A 63 -12.47 7.83 3.08
N ARG A 64 -11.83 6.90 3.80
CA ARG A 64 -11.42 7.13 5.20
C ARG A 64 -10.29 8.16 5.30
N MET A 65 -9.33 8.14 4.38
CA MET A 65 -8.27 9.15 4.33
C MET A 65 -8.82 10.54 4.02
N ASN A 66 -9.72 10.65 3.03
CA ASN A 66 -10.34 11.92 2.65
C ASN A 66 -11.20 12.53 3.76
N GLY A 67 -11.66 11.72 4.72
CA GLY A 67 -12.41 12.17 5.89
C GLY A 67 -11.53 12.65 7.06
N LEU A 68 -10.20 12.63 6.92
CA LEU A 68 -9.31 13.14 7.97
C LEU A 68 -9.28 14.67 7.93
N GLU A 69 -9.61 15.29 9.06
CA GLU A 69 -9.43 16.73 9.24
C GLU A 69 -7.95 17.02 9.49
N MET A 70 -7.38 17.91 8.67
CA MET A 70 -5.99 18.33 8.82
C MET A 70 -5.80 19.79 8.41
N SER A 71 -4.85 20.45 9.05
CA SER A 71 -4.45 21.80 8.66
C SER A 71 -3.76 21.80 7.29
N SER A 72 -3.74 22.93 6.60
CA SER A 72 -3.01 23.07 5.34
C SER A 72 -1.51 22.80 5.48
N SER A 73 -0.91 23.13 6.64
CA SER A 73 0.51 22.79 6.92
C SER A 73 0.71 21.29 6.97
N THR A 74 -0.09 20.59 7.77
CA THR A 74 0.00 19.13 7.92
C THR A 74 -0.26 18.41 6.60
N TYR A 75 -1.22 18.88 5.80
CA TYR A 75 -1.47 18.33 4.47
C TYR A 75 -0.22 18.44 3.56
N ASN A 76 0.44 19.60 3.55
CA ASN A 76 1.66 19.79 2.77
C ASN A 76 2.81 18.89 3.24
N GLU A 77 2.98 18.75 4.55
CA GLU A 77 3.98 17.85 5.13
C GLU A 77 3.72 16.37 4.74
N VAL A 78 2.46 15.94 4.78
CA VAL A 78 2.05 14.59 4.33
C VAL A 78 2.38 14.39 2.85
N LEU A 79 2.10 15.38 1.99
CA LEU A 79 2.42 15.31 0.57
C LEU A 79 3.93 15.26 0.30
N GLU A 80 4.72 16.04 1.02
CA GLU A 80 6.18 15.99 0.93
C GLU A 80 6.72 14.63 1.37
N GLU A 81 6.22 14.12 2.50
CA GLU A 81 6.59 12.80 2.98
C GLU A 81 6.21 11.70 1.99
N ALA A 82 5.07 11.82 1.31
CA ALA A 82 4.69 10.85 0.28
C ALA A 82 5.74 10.78 -0.84
N ARG A 83 6.29 11.92 -1.28
CA ARG A 83 7.39 11.92 -2.27
C ARG A 83 8.64 11.24 -1.71
N ASN A 84 9.00 11.52 -0.46
CA ASN A 84 10.15 10.92 0.20
C ASN A 84 9.99 9.40 0.31
N VAL A 85 8.83 8.91 0.75
CA VAL A 85 8.53 7.48 0.85
C VAL A 85 8.58 6.78 -0.50
N PHE A 86 8.04 7.43 -1.55
CA PHE A 86 8.17 6.91 -2.90
C PHE A 86 9.64 6.77 -3.30
N GLN A 87 10.46 7.79 -3.04
CA GLN A 87 11.90 7.75 -3.32
C GLN A 87 12.62 6.65 -2.53
N LEU A 88 12.30 6.47 -1.25
CA LEU A 88 12.85 5.39 -0.42
C LEU A 88 12.54 4.00 -0.98
N ASN A 89 11.39 3.81 -1.64
CA ASN A 89 11.06 2.54 -2.30
C ASN A 89 11.80 2.37 -3.64
N ILE A 90 12.23 3.46 -4.29
CA ILE A 90 13.04 3.43 -5.52
C ILE A 90 14.51 3.14 -5.21
N ASP A 91 15.02 3.69 -4.12
CA ASP A 91 16.42 3.57 -3.71
C ASP A 91 16.77 2.23 -3.05
N LEU A 92 15.74 1.42 -2.72
CA LEU A 92 15.88 0.08 -2.13
C LEU A 92 16.21 -0.98 -3.19
#